data_AF-A0A0B6YS49-F1
#
_entry.id   AF-A0A0B6YS49-F1
#
_cell.length_a   1.000
_cell.length_b   1.000
_cell.length_c   1.000
_cell.angle_alpha   90.00
_cell.angle_beta   90.00
_cell.angle_gamma   90.00
#
_symmetry.space_group_name_H-M   'P 1'
#
loop_
_entity.id
_entity.type
_entity.pdbx_description
1 polymer ?
#
loop_
_entity_poly.entity_id
_entity_poly.type
_entity_poly.pdbx_seq_one_letter_code
_entity_poly.pdbx_strand_id
1 'polypeptide(L)'
;MSMSDEDREIDIESDADDEDNLQTFSSDDKRAHHNALERKRRDHIKDSFHSLRDCVPHDDNKTNSSSKTSRAQILRQAAEYIIRMRDKTVQNDRHINVLKQQNEELQAQIKALQKTQTGGKTVLNSSYLSDDRGDDDYESFEEEAVIECPPSKRKRTKLSNS
;
A
#
# COMPACT_ATOMS: atom_id res chain seq x y z
N MET A 1 37.96 -32.02 35.78
CA MET A 1 38.37 -32.47 34.43
C MET A 1 37.17 -33.25 33.89
N SER A 2 36.18 -32.65 33.22
CA SER A 2 36.14 -32.05 31.87
C SER A 2 36.38 -33.07 30.75
N MET A 3 35.47 -33.03 29.76
CA MET A 3 35.37 -33.77 28.50
C MET A 3 34.69 -35.15 28.58
N SER A 4 33.36 -35.13 28.45
CA SER A 4 32.61 -36.25 27.86
C SER A 4 32.45 -35.91 26.38
N ASP A 5 33.01 -36.76 25.52
CA ASP A 5 32.93 -36.66 24.07
C ASP A 5 31.48 -36.90 23.61
N GLU A 6 30.75 -35.81 23.41
CA GLU A 6 29.52 -35.78 22.60
C GLU A 6 29.92 -35.58 21.13
N ASP A 7 30.47 -36.63 20.52
CA ASP A 7 30.52 -36.77 19.06
C ASP A 7 29.09 -36.95 18.54
N ARG A 8 28.32 -35.86 18.52
CA ARG A 8 27.19 -35.73 17.61
C ARG A 8 27.77 -35.44 16.25
N GLU A 9 28.08 -36.49 15.50
CA GLU A 9 28.12 -36.42 14.05
C GLU A 9 26.78 -35.82 13.60
N ILE A 10 26.82 -34.53 13.22
CA ILE A 10 25.70 -33.91 12.55
C ILE A 10 25.76 -34.45 11.13
N ASP A 11 24.98 -35.50 10.87
CA ASP A 11 24.57 -35.85 9.50
C ASP A 11 23.78 -34.66 8.96
N ILE A 12 24.50 -33.69 8.40
CA ILE A 12 23.94 -32.76 7.43
C ILE A 12 23.70 -33.62 6.20
N GLU A 13 22.51 -34.21 6.13
CA GLU A 13 21.92 -34.59 4.85
C GLU A 13 21.81 -33.29 4.04
N SER A 14 22.88 -33.00 3.30
CA SER A 14 22.86 -32.02 2.23
C SER A 14 21.81 -32.51 1.25
N ASP A 15 20.70 -31.78 1.20
CA ASP A 15 19.63 -31.94 0.22
C ASP A 15 20.26 -32.11 -1.17
N ALA A 16 20.23 -33.35 -1.67
CA ALA A 16 21.09 -33.86 -2.73
C ALA A 16 20.57 -33.51 -4.13
N ASP A 17 19.78 -32.44 -4.25
CA ASP A 17 19.19 -32.03 -5.53
C ASP A 17 19.93 -30.84 -6.19
N ASP A 18 20.95 -30.25 -5.54
CA ASP A 18 21.76 -29.14 -6.11
C ASP A 18 23.28 -29.42 -6.16
N GLU A 19 23.76 -30.60 -5.74
CA GLU A 19 25.20 -30.93 -5.71
C GLU A 19 25.73 -31.51 -7.03
N ASP A 20 24.88 -32.07 -7.90
CA ASP A 20 25.34 -32.84 -9.07
C ASP A 20 25.72 -31.98 -10.30
N ASN A 21 25.58 -30.65 -10.24
CA ASN A 21 26.05 -29.77 -11.33
C ASN A 21 27.21 -28.85 -10.92
N LEU A 22 27.73 -28.94 -9.68
CA LEU A 22 28.81 -28.05 -9.19
C LEU A 22 30.22 -28.69 -9.22
N GLN A 23 30.30 -29.98 -9.55
CA GLN A 23 31.50 -30.80 -9.37
C GLN A 23 32.61 -30.65 -10.44
N THR A 24 32.44 -29.82 -11.48
CA THR A 24 33.49 -29.67 -12.52
C THR A 24 33.80 -28.24 -12.96
N PHE A 25 33.32 -27.23 -12.22
CA PHE A 25 33.65 -25.85 -12.55
C PHE A 25 35.04 -25.46 -12.03
N SER A 26 35.88 -24.96 -12.94
CA SER A 26 37.14 -24.32 -12.57
C SER A 26 36.88 -23.20 -11.56
N SER A 27 37.86 -22.88 -10.71
CA SER A 27 37.78 -21.70 -9.81
C SER A 27 37.40 -20.43 -10.57
N ASP A 28 37.81 -20.33 -11.84
CA ASP A 28 37.44 -19.23 -12.73
C ASP A 28 35.95 -19.25 -13.14
N ASP A 29 35.37 -20.43 -13.36
CA ASP A 29 33.96 -20.59 -13.69
C ASP A 29 33.06 -20.26 -12.50
N LYS A 30 33.46 -20.65 -11.28
CA LYS A 30 32.76 -20.25 -10.05
C LYS A 30 32.77 -18.73 -9.88
N ARG A 31 33.90 -18.07 -10.17
CA ARG A 31 34.02 -16.61 -10.12
C ARG A 31 33.19 -15.93 -11.20
N ALA A 32 33.14 -16.48 -12.42
CA ALA A 32 32.33 -15.97 -13.51
C ALA A 32 30.82 -16.07 -13.20
N HIS A 33 30.38 -17.21 -12.68
CA HIS A 33 28.99 -17.43 -12.27
C HIS A 33 28.57 -16.46 -11.16
N HIS A 34 29.39 -16.31 -10.11
CA HIS A 34 29.13 -15.33 -9.05
C HIS A 34 29.00 -13.90 -9.61
N ASN A 35 29.89 -13.49 -10.52
CA ASN A 35 29.82 -12.19 -11.17
C ASN A 35 28.54 -12.00 -12.02
N ALA A 36 28.06 -13.07 -12.65
CA ALA A 36 26.83 -13.05 -13.44
C ALA A 36 25.59 -12.87 -12.53
N LEU A 37 25.51 -13.63 -11.44
CA LEU A 37 24.43 -13.49 -10.45
C LEU A 37 24.41 -12.09 -9.83
N GLU A 38 25.58 -11.57 -9.48
CA GLU A 38 25.71 -10.25 -8.89
C GLU A 38 25.29 -9.13 -9.87
N ARG A 39 25.56 -9.29 -11.19
CA ARG A 39 25.04 -8.38 -12.23
C ARG A 39 23.50 -8.42 -12.27
N LYS A 40 22.90 -9.62 -12.32
CA LYS A 40 21.44 -9.79 -12.30
C LYS A 40 20.81 -9.12 -11.08
N ARG A 41 21.40 -9.31 -9.88
CA ARG A 41 20.96 -8.62 -8.65
C ARG A 41 21.03 -7.09 -8.77
N ARG A 42 22.13 -6.55 -9.32
CA ARG A 42 22.28 -5.10 -9.51
C ARG A 42 21.27 -4.53 -10.51
N ASP A 43 20.92 -5.27 -11.54
CA ASP A 43 19.91 -4.83 -12.51
C ASP A 43 18.52 -4.82 -11.88
N HIS A 44 18.16 -5.82 -11.08
CA HIS A 44 16.90 -5.79 -10.31
C HIS A 44 16.83 -4.60 -9.36
N ILE A 45 17.90 -4.31 -8.62
CA ILE A 45 17.96 -3.13 -7.74
C ILE A 45 17.83 -1.84 -8.54
N LYS A 46 18.51 -1.75 -9.69
CA LYS A 46 18.42 -0.60 -10.58
C LYS A 46 16.98 -0.37 -11.05
N ASP A 47 16.26 -1.42 -11.43
CA ASP A 47 14.86 -1.33 -11.84
C ASP A 47 13.96 -0.89 -10.68
N SER A 48 14.19 -1.41 -9.47
CA SER A 48 13.49 -0.94 -8.25
C SER A 48 13.70 0.55 -7.98
N PHE A 49 14.90 1.08 -8.23
CA PHE A 49 15.16 2.53 -8.11
C PHE A 49 14.42 3.35 -9.16
N HIS A 50 14.27 2.84 -10.39
CA HIS A 50 13.47 3.51 -11.42
C HIS A 50 11.99 3.51 -11.03
N SER A 51 11.45 2.36 -10.61
CA SER A 51 10.06 2.26 -10.13
C SER A 51 9.80 3.19 -8.94
N LEU A 52 10.72 3.26 -7.96
CA LEU A 52 10.60 4.17 -6.83
C LEU A 52 10.58 5.64 -7.27
N ARG A 53 11.46 5.99 -8.22
CA ARG A 53 11.53 7.35 -8.77
C ARG A 53 10.21 7.74 -9.45
N ASP A 54 9.61 6.83 -10.20
CA ASP A 54 8.38 7.12 -10.94
C ASP A 54 7.15 7.25 -10.01
N CYS A 55 7.17 6.59 -8.83
CA CYS A 55 6.11 6.71 -7.83
C CYS A 55 6.18 7.99 -6.98
N VAL A 56 7.33 8.68 -6.96
CA VAL A 56 7.53 9.88 -6.17
C VAL A 56 7.38 11.10 -7.06
N PRO A 57 6.41 12.00 -6.81
CA PRO A 57 6.30 13.27 -7.52
C PRO A 57 7.60 14.05 -7.42
N HIS A 58 8.15 14.41 -8.59
CA HIS A 58 9.31 15.29 -8.66
C HIS A 58 8.81 16.72 -8.83
N ASP A 59 9.41 17.66 -8.09
CA ASP A 59 9.20 19.07 -8.37
C ASP A 59 9.87 19.37 -9.72
N ASP A 60 9.10 19.24 -10.80
CA ASP A 60 9.51 19.36 -12.21
C ASP A 60 10.22 20.68 -12.53
N ASN A 61 10.24 21.62 -11.59
CA ASN A 61 10.74 22.98 -11.77
C ASN A 61 12.27 23.14 -11.60
N LYS A 62 13.01 22.11 -11.15
CA LYS A 62 14.48 22.26 -10.94
C LYS A 62 15.37 21.39 -11.80
N THR A 63 14.90 20.27 -12.35
CA THR A 63 15.76 19.38 -13.16
C THR A 63 14.96 18.57 -14.17
N ASN A 64 14.69 19.14 -15.35
CA ASN A 64 14.12 18.45 -16.53
C ASN A 64 15.06 17.40 -17.15
N SER A 65 15.75 16.60 -16.33
CA SER A 65 16.53 15.47 -16.80
C SER A 65 16.20 14.27 -15.94
N SER A 66 15.08 13.63 -16.26
CA SER A 66 14.67 12.34 -15.70
C SER A 66 15.79 11.28 -15.70
N SER A 67 16.74 11.39 -16.64
CA SER A 67 17.91 10.52 -16.74
C SER A 67 19.05 10.79 -15.74
N LYS A 68 18.97 11.81 -14.88
CA LYS A 68 20.11 12.27 -14.04
C LYS A 68 19.87 12.27 -12.52
N THR A 69 18.72 11.79 -12.03
CA THR A 69 18.48 11.70 -10.58
C THR A 69 19.36 10.62 -9.94
N SER A 70 20.22 11.00 -9.00
CA SER A 70 21.09 10.06 -8.29
C SER A 70 20.29 9.16 -7.33
N ARG A 71 20.81 7.94 -7.04
CA ARG A 71 20.20 7.03 -6.06
C ARG A 71 19.96 7.69 -4.70
N ALA A 72 20.92 8.49 -4.23
CA ALA A 72 20.80 9.20 -2.96
C ALA A 72 19.67 10.25 -2.99
N GLN A 73 19.45 10.93 -4.12
CA GLN A 73 18.33 11.85 -4.28
C GLN A 73 16.99 11.13 -4.29
N ILE A 74 16.88 10.00 -5.00
CA ILE A 74 15.66 9.17 -5.01
C ILE A 74 15.27 8.77 -3.58
N LEU A 75 16.24 8.32 -2.77
CA LEU A 75 15.98 7.94 -1.38
C LEU A 75 15.53 9.13 -0.53
N ARG A 76 16.20 10.29 -0.64
CA ARG A 76 15.82 11.49 0.12
C ARG A 76 14.41 11.97 -0.25
N GLN A 77 14.13 12.06 -1.54
CA GLN A 77 12.84 12.54 -2.01
C GLN A 77 11.70 11.57 -1.66
N ALA A 78 11.95 10.26 -1.70
CA ALA A 78 11.00 9.26 -1.23
C ALA A 78 10.71 9.40 0.27
N ALA A 79 11.75 9.58 1.09
CA ALA A 79 11.59 9.78 2.53
C ALA A 79 10.79 11.05 2.85
N GLU A 80 11.15 12.19 2.22
CA GLU A 80 10.42 13.44 2.33
C GLU A 80 8.96 13.30 1.86
N TYR A 81 8.73 12.55 0.77
CA TYR A 81 7.39 12.32 0.25
C TYR A 81 6.53 11.51 1.21
N ILE A 82 7.07 10.44 1.79
CA ILE A 82 6.36 9.65 2.80
C ILE A 82 5.98 10.50 4.02
N ILE A 83 6.90 11.34 4.52
CA ILE A 83 6.62 12.22 5.67
C ILE A 83 5.50 13.20 5.31
N ARG A 84 5.62 13.91 4.18
CA ARG A 84 4.62 14.88 3.73
C ARG A 84 3.24 14.25 3.54
N MET A 85 3.19 13.04 2.98
CA MET A 85 1.93 12.33 2.77
C MET A 85 1.30 11.90 4.10
N ARG A 86 2.09 11.51 5.10
CA ARG A 86 1.57 11.23 6.45
C ARG A 86 0.97 12.48 7.09
N ASP A 87 1.66 13.61 7.04
CA ASP A 87 1.18 14.88 7.57
C ASP A 87 -0.11 15.33 6.85
N LYS A 88 -0.15 15.15 5.53
CA LYS A 88 -1.33 15.45 4.70
C LYS A 88 -2.52 14.56 5.06
N THR A 89 -2.33 13.27 5.31
CA THR A 89 -3.41 12.38 5.79
C THR A 89 -3.96 12.88 7.11
N VAL A 90 -3.10 13.18 8.10
CA VAL A 90 -3.54 13.72 9.40
C VAL A 90 -4.29 15.04 9.25
N GLN A 91 -3.83 15.93 8.36
CA GLN A 91 -4.53 17.18 8.08
C GLN A 91 -5.91 16.94 7.44
N ASN A 92 -5.99 16.02 6.48
CA ASN A 92 -7.25 15.65 5.84
C ASN A 92 -8.23 15.06 6.85
N ASP A 93 -7.78 14.20 7.77
CA ASP A 93 -8.62 13.63 8.82
C ASP A 93 -9.18 14.71 9.75
N ARG A 94 -8.36 15.71 10.10
CA ARG A 94 -8.84 16.89 10.85
C ARG A 94 -9.90 17.66 10.07
N HIS A 95 -9.69 17.90 8.78
CA HIS A 95 -10.68 18.58 7.95
C HIS A 95 -11.99 17.79 7.85
N ILE A 96 -11.91 16.46 7.68
CA ILE A 96 -13.06 15.56 7.67
C ILE A 96 -13.84 15.68 8.99
N ASN A 97 -13.16 15.66 10.13
CA ASN A 97 -13.80 15.76 11.44
C ASN A 97 -14.51 17.11 11.65
N VAL A 98 -13.87 18.21 11.25
CA VAL A 98 -14.51 19.55 11.29
C VAL A 98 -15.75 19.59 10.41
N LEU A 99 -15.66 19.08 9.18
CA LEU A 99 -16.81 19.05 8.25
C LEU A 99 -17.95 18.15 8.78
N LYS A 100 -17.62 17.02 9.42
CA LYS A 100 -18.62 16.17 10.08
C LYS A 100 -19.34 16.90 11.20
N GLN A 101 -18.62 17.60 12.08
CA GLN A 101 -19.22 18.40 13.15
C GLN A 101 -20.11 19.52 12.59
N GLN A 102 -19.65 20.24 11.57
CA GLN A 102 -20.45 21.27 10.90
C GLN A 102 -21.72 20.70 10.28
N ASN A 103 -21.63 19.53 9.64
CA ASN A 103 -22.81 18.85 9.09
C ASN A 103 -23.80 18.43 10.17
N GLU A 104 -23.33 17.91 11.30
CA GLU A 104 -24.17 17.55 12.44
C GLU A 104 -24.90 18.76 13.01
N GLU A 105 -24.19 19.88 13.19
CA GLU A 105 -24.78 21.15 13.65
C GLU A 105 -25.86 21.65 12.69
N LEU A 106 -25.60 21.62 11.38
CA LEU A 106 -26.57 22.01 10.35
C LEU A 106 -27.78 21.07 10.33
N GLN A 107 -27.58 19.76 10.45
CA GLN A 107 -28.66 18.77 10.55
C GLN A 107 -29.52 19.02 11.79
N ALA A 108 -28.92 19.33 12.94
CA ALA A 108 -29.63 19.67 14.16
C ALA A 108 -30.47 20.95 13.99
N GLN A 109 -29.93 21.97 13.34
CA GLN A 109 -30.66 23.20 13.02
C GLN A 109 -31.84 22.94 12.08
N ILE A 110 -31.65 22.15 11.02
CA ILE A 110 -32.71 21.77 10.09
C ILE A 110 -33.83 21.04 10.83
N LYS A 111 -33.49 20.06 11.68
CA LYS A 111 -34.47 19.30 12.47
C LYS A 111 -35.27 20.20 13.42
N ALA A 112 -34.60 21.16 14.08
CA ALA A 112 -35.25 22.11 14.96
C ALA A 112 -36.23 23.03 14.20
N LEU A 113 -35.83 23.53 13.03
CA LEU A 113 -36.68 24.38 12.17
C LEU A 113 -37.86 23.59 11.58
N GLN A 114 -37.66 22.34 11.19
CA GLN A 114 -38.74 21.47 10.72
C GLN A 114 -39.79 21.28 11.82
N LYS A 115 -39.36 21.02 13.07
CA LYS A 115 -40.27 20.87 14.22
C LYS A 115 -41.12 22.13 14.48
N THR A 116 -40.53 23.32 14.39
CA THR A 116 -41.26 24.58 14.59
C THR A 116 -42.18 24.90 13.40
N GLN A 117 -41.78 24.55 12.18
CA GLN A 117 -42.57 24.78 10.98
C GLN A 117 -43.77 23.82 10.86
N THR A 118 -43.64 22.56 11.30
CA THR A 118 -44.77 21.63 11.39
C THR A 118 -45.80 22.05 12.43
N GLY A 119 -45.39 22.73 13.50
CA GLY A 119 -46.31 23.26 14.53
C GLY A 119 -47.23 24.39 14.05
N GLY A 120 -46.92 25.07 12.94
CA GLY A 120 -47.72 26.16 12.38
C GLY A 120 -48.70 25.76 11.27
N LYS A 121 -48.63 24.53 10.75
CA LYS A 121 -49.44 24.07 9.60
C LYS A 121 -50.41 22.93 9.91
N THR A 122 -50.34 22.32 11.09
CA THR A 122 -51.18 21.16 11.47
C THR A 122 -52.60 21.49 11.93
N VAL A 123 -53.03 22.76 11.90
CA VAL A 123 -54.41 23.13 12.25
C VAL A 123 -55.41 22.98 11.08
N LEU A 124 -54.98 22.67 9.85
CA LEU A 124 -55.90 22.59 8.69
C LEU A 124 -55.98 21.26 7.95
N ASN A 125 -55.42 20.15 8.45
CA ASN A 125 -55.69 18.85 7.84
C ASN A 125 -55.57 17.69 8.83
N SER A 126 -56.44 17.68 9.83
CA SER A 126 -56.75 16.51 10.65
C SER A 126 -57.77 15.65 9.90
N SER A 127 -57.30 14.69 9.08
CA SER A 127 -58.03 13.48 8.70
C SER A 127 -57.13 12.63 7.80
N TYR A 128 -56.90 11.36 8.18
CA TYR A 128 -55.96 10.34 7.65
C TYR A 128 -54.72 10.16 8.54
N LEU A 129 -54.76 9.27 9.54
CA LEU A 129 -54.40 7.83 9.43
C LEU A 129 -52.88 7.68 9.13
N SER A 130 -52.02 7.04 9.92
CA SER A 130 -52.17 6.09 11.03
C SER A 130 -50.83 5.99 11.79
N ASP A 131 -50.92 5.54 13.04
CA ASP A 131 -49.92 4.72 13.73
C ASP A 131 -49.32 3.66 12.77
N ASP A 132 -48.01 3.63 12.60
CA ASP A 132 -47.26 2.40 12.33
C ASP A 132 -45.83 2.55 12.85
N ARG A 133 -45.52 1.77 13.88
CA ARG A 133 -44.19 1.63 14.46
C ARG A 133 -43.40 0.68 13.56
N GLY A 134 -42.62 1.26 12.64
CA GLY A 134 -41.61 0.54 11.86
C GLY A 134 -40.27 0.57 12.59
N ASP A 135 -39.84 -0.62 12.98
CA ASP A 135 -38.52 -0.99 13.48
C ASP A 135 -37.50 -0.84 12.33
N ASP A 136 -36.75 0.26 12.28
CA ASP A 136 -35.64 0.44 11.34
C ASP A 136 -34.32 0.10 12.07
N ASP A 137 -34.02 -1.20 12.04
CA ASP A 137 -32.72 -1.81 12.34
C ASP A 137 -31.65 -1.21 11.40
N TYR A 138 -30.90 -0.23 11.91
CA TYR A 138 -29.74 0.35 11.24
C TYR A 138 -28.50 -0.48 11.61
N GLU A 139 -28.27 -1.55 10.85
CA GLU A 139 -27.03 -2.33 10.88
C GLU A 139 -25.86 -1.47 10.38
N SER A 140 -24.88 -1.26 11.26
CA SER A 140 -23.63 -0.56 10.97
C SER A 140 -22.70 -1.49 10.18
N PHE A 141 -22.76 -1.43 8.86
CA PHE A 141 -21.81 -2.13 7.99
C PHE A 141 -20.42 -1.49 8.12
N GLU A 142 -19.54 -2.11 8.92
CA GLU A 142 -18.10 -1.84 8.88
C GLU A 142 -17.56 -2.32 7.53
N GLU A 143 -17.44 -1.41 6.57
CA GLU A 143 -16.75 -1.67 5.31
C GLU A 143 -15.24 -1.70 5.60
N GLU A 144 -14.69 -2.89 5.89
CA GLU A 144 -13.24 -3.09 5.84
C GLU A 144 -12.76 -2.78 4.42
N ALA A 145 -12.12 -1.62 4.27
CA ALA A 145 -11.45 -1.26 3.03
C ALA A 145 -10.25 -2.19 2.80
N VAL A 146 -10.49 -3.29 2.08
CA VAL A 146 -9.42 -4.13 1.53
C VAL A 146 -8.70 -3.29 0.47
N ILE A 147 -7.49 -2.83 0.80
CA ILE A 147 -6.60 -2.17 -0.15
C ILE A 147 -6.12 -3.24 -1.16
N GLU A 148 -6.89 -3.48 -2.22
CA GLU A 148 -6.41 -4.25 -3.36
C GLU A 148 -5.33 -3.46 -4.10
N CYS A 149 -4.09 -3.97 -4.04
CA CYS A 149 -3.01 -3.50 -4.91
C CYS A 149 -3.41 -3.66 -6.39
N PRO A 150 -3.18 -2.65 -7.25
CA PRO A 150 -3.58 -2.72 -8.64
C PRO A 150 -2.84 -3.84 -9.40
N PRO A 151 -3.50 -4.53 -10.35
CA PRO A 151 -2.91 -5.64 -11.07
C PRO A 151 -1.74 -5.20 -11.95
N SER A 152 -0.58 -5.80 -11.71
CA SER A 152 0.62 -5.65 -12.55
C SER A 152 0.36 -6.21 -13.94
N LYS A 153 0.37 -5.35 -14.97
CA LYS A 153 0.28 -5.75 -16.38
C LYS A 153 1.57 -6.48 -16.78
N ARG A 154 1.60 -7.80 -16.63
CA ARG A 154 2.66 -8.64 -17.21
C ARG A 154 2.53 -8.63 -18.75
N LYS A 155 3.50 -8.06 -19.45
CA LYS A 155 3.67 -8.24 -20.90
C LYS A 155 3.97 -9.71 -21.17
N ARG A 156 3.10 -10.39 -21.94
CA ARG A 156 3.38 -11.71 -22.52
C ARG A 156 4.43 -11.55 -23.61
N THR A 157 5.60 -12.16 -23.44
CA THR A 157 6.56 -12.36 -24.53
C THR A 157 6.01 -13.45 -25.45
N LYS A 158 5.88 -13.15 -26.75
CA LYS A 158 5.59 -14.15 -27.78
C LYS A 158 6.84 -15.00 -27.99
N LEU A 159 6.73 -16.31 -27.80
CA LEU A 159 7.70 -17.27 -28.32
C LEU A 159 7.55 -17.30 -29.85
N SER A 160 8.62 -16.93 -30.56
CA SER A 160 8.76 -17.20 -31.98
C SER A 160 9.25 -18.64 -32.16
N ASN A 161 8.41 -19.51 -32.71
CA ASN A 161 8.89 -20.78 -33.26
C ASN A 161 9.71 -20.48 -34.52
N SER A 162 10.92 -21.03 -34.57
CA SER A 162 11.66 -21.35 -35.79
C SER A 162 12.33 -22.70 -35.56
#